data_AF-A0A1V4DK10-F1
#
_entry.id   AF-A0A1V4DK10-F1
#
_cell.length_a   1.000
_cell.length_b   1.000
_cell.length_c   1.000
_cell.angle_alpha   90.00
_cell.angle_beta   90.00
_cell.angle_gamma   90.00
#
_symmetry.space_group_name_H-M   'P 1'
#
loop_
_entity.id
_entity.type
_entity.pdbx_description
1 polymer ?
#
loop_
_entity_poly.entity_id
_entity_poly.type
_entity_poly.pdbx_seq_one_letter_code
_entity_poly.pdbx_strand_id
1 'polypeptide(L)'
;MTGKTIMIVGLGLIGASLAKCIKIDHPEANVIGWDYSDSTKLIAKKIGIVDEIPHSFEEGAKMSDVIILATPVSISIDYLNQLASLQLKENLLVSDTASTKKDIMQQAKEMPFDFIGAHPMAGSHKSGVTAADENLFENAYFIITNDRHINRVEELTQLYSGTHAKYVELTSDEHDEITAMLSHLPHIIASGLVNQADDFNQEHPRAKQLAAGGFRDITRIASSDPKMWTDILMSNRTTLVQELDDWQKQMSQVKQWLLSKDSDAIYDFFERAKETRDQLPIHQKGSIPAFYDLFVDVPDKPGIIAEVTGILGEANISIINLKILETREDIIGVLQVSFKNDHDLLQAKECIETHTDYVCRTQ
;
A
#
# COMPACT_ATOMS: atom_id res chain seq x y z
N MET A 1 -16.25 21.57 -1.19
CA MET A 1 -16.65 20.80 -2.39
C MET A 1 -18.15 20.81 -2.68
N THR A 2 -18.92 21.77 -2.14
CA THR A 2 -20.40 21.80 -2.25
C THR A 2 -20.88 21.77 -3.69
N GLY A 3 -21.73 20.80 -4.03
CA GLY A 3 -22.37 20.69 -5.34
C GLY A 3 -21.45 20.28 -6.50
N LYS A 4 -20.21 19.87 -6.23
CA LYS A 4 -19.32 19.29 -7.26
C LYS A 4 -19.68 17.82 -7.51
N THR A 5 -19.59 17.41 -8.77
CA THR A 5 -19.67 16.01 -9.17
C THR A 5 -18.27 15.41 -9.26
N ILE A 6 -18.02 14.35 -8.49
CA ILE A 6 -16.75 13.64 -8.44
C ILE A 6 -16.94 12.25 -9.03
N MET A 7 -16.24 11.93 -10.10
CA MET A 7 -16.30 10.62 -10.72
C MET A 7 -15.10 9.76 -10.32
N ILE A 8 -15.38 8.56 -9.83
CA ILE A 8 -14.39 7.53 -9.56
C ILE A 8 -14.42 6.51 -10.69
N VAL A 9 -13.32 6.36 -11.40
CA VAL A 9 -13.14 5.40 -12.49
C VAL A 9 -12.29 4.25 -11.98
N GLY A 10 -12.88 3.06 -11.88
CA GLY A 10 -12.30 1.92 -11.17
C GLY A 10 -12.79 1.85 -9.74
N LEU A 11 -13.68 0.90 -9.47
CA LEU A 11 -14.33 0.72 -8.16
C LEU A 11 -13.76 -0.49 -7.42
N GLY A 12 -12.45 -0.74 -7.59
CA GLY A 12 -11.70 -1.68 -6.78
C GLY A 12 -11.46 -1.18 -5.35
N LEU A 13 -10.53 -1.81 -4.63
CA LEU A 13 -10.19 -1.44 -3.24
C LEU A 13 -9.88 0.07 -3.11
N ILE A 14 -8.96 0.58 -3.92
CA ILE A 14 -8.46 1.96 -3.81
C ILE A 14 -9.56 2.97 -4.15
N GLY A 15 -10.15 2.86 -5.35
CA GLY A 15 -11.19 3.78 -5.80
C GLY A 15 -12.42 3.78 -4.89
N ALA A 16 -12.88 2.61 -4.46
CA ALA A 16 -14.02 2.52 -3.56
C ALA A 16 -13.72 3.07 -2.16
N SER A 17 -12.51 2.86 -1.63
CA SER A 17 -12.09 3.44 -0.35
C SER A 17 -12.00 4.97 -0.44
N LEU A 18 -11.45 5.50 -1.54
CA LEU A 18 -11.43 6.95 -1.78
C LEU A 18 -12.83 7.53 -1.88
N ALA A 19 -13.74 6.85 -2.60
CA ALA A 19 -15.13 7.26 -2.68
C ALA A 19 -15.77 7.37 -1.28
N LYS A 20 -15.56 6.38 -0.40
CA LYS A 20 -16.03 6.44 0.99
C LYS A 20 -15.44 7.64 1.74
N CYS A 21 -14.12 7.85 1.67
CA CYS A 21 -13.46 8.97 2.33
C CYS A 21 -14.03 10.32 1.87
N ILE A 22 -14.20 10.49 0.56
CA ILE A 22 -14.75 11.71 -0.04
C ILE A 22 -16.18 11.94 0.43
N LYS A 23 -17.04 10.92 0.45
CA LYS A 23 -18.43 11.06 0.90
C LYS A 23 -18.57 11.41 2.37
N ILE A 24 -17.72 10.84 3.22
CA ILE A 24 -17.73 11.10 4.66
C ILE A 24 -17.36 12.57 4.93
N ASP A 25 -16.31 13.05 4.28
CA ASP A 25 -15.75 14.39 4.53
C ASP A 25 -16.44 15.50 3.72
N HIS A 26 -17.02 15.15 2.57
CA HIS A 26 -17.74 16.06 1.66
C HIS A 26 -19.14 15.54 1.34
N PRO A 27 -20.08 15.51 2.30
CA PRO A 27 -21.42 14.94 2.11
C PRO A 27 -22.28 15.68 1.07
N GLU A 28 -21.90 16.91 0.70
CA GLU A 28 -22.55 17.74 -0.33
C GLU A 28 -21.98 17.51 -1.74
N ALA A 29 -20.98 16.64 -1.89
CA ALA A 29 -20.46 16.25 -3.19
C ALA A 29 -21.28 15.09 -3.76
N ASN A 30 -21.56 15.12 -5.07
CA ASN A 30 -22.19 13.99 -5.77
C ASN A 30 -21.10 13.04 -6.25
N VAL A 31 -21.00 11.84 -5.67
CA VAL A 31 -19.97 10.86 -6.06
C VAL A 31 -20.55 9.85 -7.03
N ILE A 32 -20.10 9.87 -8.28
CA ILE A 32 -20.52 8.94 -9.32
C ILE A 32 -19.45 7.88 -9.58
N GLY A 33 -19.86 6.66 -9.89
CA GLY A 33 -18.94 5.53 -10.06
C GLY A 33 -18.98 4.91 -11.45
N TRP A 34 -17.81 4.68 -12.03
CA TRP A 34 -17.65 3.92 -13.27
C TRP A 34 -16.67 2.76 -13.08
N ASP A 35 -17.04 1.59 -13.59
CA ASP A 35 -16.20 0.41 -13.66
C ASP A 35 -16.56 -0.38 -14.92
N TYR A 36 -15.61 -1.12 -15.49
CA TYR A 36 -15.88 -1.99 -16.64
C TYR A 36 -16.84 -3.13 -16.28
N SER A 37 -16.87 -3.53 -15.01
CA SER A 37 -17.72 -4.57 -14.48
C SER A 37 -19.07 -4.01 -14.01
N ASP A 38 -20.15 -4.40 -14.68
CA ASP A 38 -21.52 -4.02 -14.28
C ASP A 38 -21.86 -4.49 -12.86
N SER A 39 -21.39 -5.68 -12.46
CA SER A 39 -21.62 -6.19 -11.11
C SER A 39 -20.94 -5.32 -10.06
N THR A 40 -19.73 -4.84 -10.32
CA THR A 40 -18.99 -3.93 -9.43
C THR A 40 -19.73 -2.61 -9.27
N LYS A 41 -20.18 -1.99 -10.38
CA LYS A 41 -20.97 -0.74 -10.34
C LYS A 41 -22.24 -0.91 -9.51
N LEU A 42 -23.02 -1.97 -9.78
CA LEU A 42 -24.27 -2.24 -9.08
C LEU A 42 -24.06 -2.49 -7.58
N ILE A 43 -23.00 -3.21 -7.20
CA ILE A 43 -22.65 -3.40 -5.79
C ILE A 43 -22.29 -2.05 -5.17
N ALA A 44 -21.42 -1.25 -5.80
CA ALA A 44 -20.98 0.04 -5.29
C ALA A 44 -22.16 0.96 -4.96
N LYS A 45 -23.14 1.06 -5.89
CA LYS A 45 -24.37 1.84 -5.67
C LYS A 45 -25.23 1.24 -4.57
N LYS A 46 -25.42 -0.09 -4.57
CA LYS A 46 -26.27 -0.79 -3.58
C LYS A 46 -25.76 -0.58 -2.15
N ILE A 47 -24.45 -0.57 -1.94
CA ILE A 47 -23.85 -0.37 -0.61
C ILE A 47 -23.45 1.08 -0.33
N GLY A 48 -23.85 2.02 -1.19
CA GLY A 48 -23.69 3.46 -0.98
C GLY A 48 -22.27 4.00 -1.14
N ILE A 49 -21.35 3.26 -1.76
CA ILE A 49 -19.99 3.74 -2.08
C ILE A 49 -20.06 4.90 -3.08
N VAL A 50 -20.97 4.82 -4.04
CA VAL A 50 -21.28 5.89 -5.00
C VAL A 50 -22.77 6.19 -4.97
N ASP A 51 -23.14 7.43 -5.24
CA ASP A 51 -24.52 7.90 -5.29
C ASP A 51 -25.20 7.44 -6.60
N GLU A 52 -24.47 7.56 -7.71
CA GLU A 52 -24.99 7.27 -9.04
C GLU A 52 -24.02 6.48 -9.90
N ILE A 53 -24.59 5.82 -10.92
CA ILE A 53 -23.86 5.13 -11.97
C ILE A 53 -24.31 5.79 -13.28
N PRO A 54 -23.43 6.47 -14.03
CA PRO A 54 -23.79 7.04 -15.32
C PRO A 54 -24.06 5.93 -16.35
N HIS A 55 -24.85 6.22 -17.39
CA HIS A 55 -25.16 5.23 -18.43
C HIS A 55 -23.95 4.89 -19.30
N SER A 56 -23.00 5.83 -19.42
CA SER A 56 -21.72 5.63 -20.10
C SER A 56 -20.58 6.37 -19.39
N PHE A 57 -19.35 5.97 -19.69
CA PHE A 57 -18.15 6.70 -19.27
C PHE A 57 -18.21 8.17 -19.73
N GLU A 58 -18.56 8.40 -20.99
CA GLU A 58 -18.65 9.74 -21.58
C GLU A 58 -19.66 10.63 -20.85
N GLU A 59 -20.83 10.10 -20.52
CA GLU A 59 -21.85 10.84 -19.77
C GLU A 59 -21.32 11.26 -18.39
N GLY A 60 -20.72 10.32 -17.65
CA GLY A 60 -20.09 10.60 -16.36
C GLY A 60 -18.98 11.64 -16.46
N ALA A 61 -18.12 11.52 -17.48
CA ALA A 61 -17.01 12.46 -17.68
C ALA A 61 -17.51 13.89 -17.95
N LYS A 62 -18.56 14.06 -18.77
CA LYS A 62 -19.12 15.38 -19.10
C LYS A 62 -19.76 16.10 -17.91
N MET A 63 -20.33 15.35 -16.96
CA MET A 63 -20.94 15.94 -15.76
C MET A 63 -19.96 16.21 -14.62
N SER A 64 -18.73 15.68 -14.70
CA SER A 64 -17.76 15.71 -13.61
C SER A 64 -17.01 17.04 -13.51
N ASP A 65 -16.79 17.49 -12.28
CA ASP A 65 -15.86 18.58 -11.96
C ASP A 65 -14.47 18.02 -11.60
N VAL A 66 -14.43 16.82 -11.03
CA VAL A 66 -13.21 16.07 -10.76
C VAL A 66 -13.37 14.61 -11.21
N ILE A 67 -12.38 14.04 -11.88
CA ILE A 67 -12.31 12.62 -12.23
C ILE A 67 -11.07 12.00 -11.58
N ILE A 68 -11.25 10.86 -10.90
CA ILE A 68 -10.17 10.10 -10.26
C ILE A 68 -10.05 8.74 -10.94
N LEU A 69 -8.91 8.49 -11.57
CA LEU A 69 -8.57 7.25 -12.25
C LEU A 69 -7.92 6.27 -11.26
N ALA A 70 -8.73 5.38 -10.70
CA ALA A 70 -8.34 4.34 -9.76
C ALA A 70 -8.26 2.95 -10.44
N THR A 71 -7.62 2.90 -11.61
CA THR A 71 -7.39 1.69 -12.40
C THR A 71 -5.89 1.40 -12.55
N PRO A 72 -5.48 0.23 -13.06
CA PRO A 72 -4.08 0.01 -13.43
C PRO A 72 -3.57 1.10 -14.38
N VAL A 73 -2.26 1.40 -14.32
CA VAL A 73 -1.66 2.55 -15.03
C VAL A 73 -1.94 2.56 -16.53
N SER A 74 -1.86 1.40 -17.18
CA SER A 74 -2.16 1.21 -18.61
C SER A 74 -3.60 1.61 -18.93
N ILE A 75 -4.54 1.17 -18.10
CA ILE A 75 -5.96 1.48 -18.23
C ILE A 75 -6.26 2.95 -17.92
N SER A 76 -5.55 3.55 -16.96
CA SER A 76 -5.66 4.98 -16.67
C SER A 76 -5.23 5.83 -17.86
N ILE A 77 -4.15 5.44 -18.55
CA ILE A 77 -3.69 6.09 -19.79
C ILE A 77 -4.76 5.96 -20.90
N ASP A 78 -5.39 4.80 -21.05
CA ASP A 78 -6.49 4.62 -22.01
C ASP A 78 -7.69 5.54 -21.70
N TYR A 79 -8.04 5.73 -20.43
CA TYR A 79 -9.08 6.67 -20.02
C TYR A 79 -8.68 8.12 -20.26
N LEU A 80 -7.43 8.52 -20.01
CA LEU A 80 -6.94 9.86 -20.35
C LEU A 80 -7.10 10.15 -21.84
N ASN A 81 -6.76 9.20 -22.70
CA ASN A 81 -6.94 9.34 -24.15
C ASN A 81 -8.40 9.47 -24.56
N GLN A 82 -9.29 8.70 -23.91
CA GLN A 82 -10.74 8.86 -24.14
C GLN A 82 -11.21 10.24 -23.70
N LEU A 83 -10.82 10.71 -22.51
CA LEU A 83 -11.17 12.04 -22.01
C LEU A 83 -10.74 13.15 -22.96
N ALA A 84 -9.52 13.09 -23.51
CA ALA A 84 -9.02 14.08 -24.46
C ALA A 84 -9.88 14.23 -25.73
N SER A 85 -10.64 13.18 -26.10
CA SER A 85 -11.53 13.20 -27.27
C SER A 85 -12.93 13.78 -26.98
N LEU A 86 -13.26 14.03 -25.72
CA LEU A 86 -14.58 14.47 -25.28
C LEU A 86 -14.66 15.98 -25.09
N GLN A 87 -15.87 16.52 -25.27
CA GLN A 87 -16.18 17.89 -24.84
C GLN A 87 -16.46 17.89 -23.34
N LEU A 88 -15.47 18.27 -22.55
CA LEU A 88 -15.50 18.26 -21.08
C LEU A 88 -15.75 19.68 -20.52
N LYS A 89 -16.00 19.78 -19.21
CA LYS A 89 -16.07 21.08 -18.54
C LYS A 89 -14.71 21.78 -18.60
N GLU A 90 -14.72 23.11 -18.78
CA GLU A 90 -13.49 23.91 -18.91
C GLU A 90 -12.55 23.78 -17.69
N ASN A 91 -13.09 23.63 -16.49
CA ASN A 91 -12.33 23.57 -15.23
C ASN A 91 -12.18 22.15 -14.68
N LEU A 92 -12.30 21.13 -15.51
CA LEU A 92 -12.14 19.73 -15.09
C LEU A 92 -10.74 19.52 -14.47
N LEU A 93 -10.72 18.91 -13.28
CA LEU A 93 -9.51 18.37 -12.67
C LEU A 93 -9.50 16.85 -12.80
N VAL A 94 -8.38 16.28 -13.24
CA VAL A 94 -8.19 14.84 -13.30
C VAL A 94 -7.02 14.43 -12.39
N SER A 95 -7.19 13.33 -11.68
CA SER A 95 -6.14 12.70 -10.89
C SER A 95 -6.16 11.18 -11.06
N ASP A 96 -5.17 10.49 -10.54
CA ASP A 96 -5.04 9.04 -10.59
C ASP A 96 -4.61 8.46 -9.25
N THR A 97 -4.50 7.13 -9.19
CA THR A 97 -3.95 6.42 -8.02
C THR A 97 -2.91 5.38 -8.39
N ALA A 98 -2.28 5.48 -9.56
CA ALA A 98 -1.40 4.45 -10.08
C ALA A 98 -0.09 4.34 -9.26
N SER A 99 0.50 3.16 -9.24
CA SER A 99 1.72 2.90 -8.47
C SER A 99 3.01 3.41 -9.14
N THR A 100 2.93 3.84 -10.40
CA THR A 100 4.03 4.43 -11.18
C THR A 100 3.55 5.73 -11.81
N LYS A 101 4.43 6.72 -12.02
CA LYS A 101 4.03 8.09 -12.34
C LYS A 101 4.64 8.63 -13.63
N LYS A 102 5.83 8.20 -14.06
CA LYS A 102 6.50 8.74 -15.27
C LYS A 102 5.60 8.67 -16.51
N ASP A 103 5.08 7.49 -16.84
CA ASP A 103 4.29 7.28 -18.06
C ASP A 103 2.97 8.08 -18.06
N ILE A 104 2.21 8.04 -16.95
CA ILE A 104 0.92 8.74 -16.86
C ILE A 104 1.10 10.27 -16.81
N MET A 105 2.13 10.76 -16.12
CA MET A 105 2.44 12.19 -16.08
C MET A 105 2.97 12.68 -17.44
N GLN A 106 3.70 11.84 -18.18
CA GLN A 106 4.09 12.14 -19.54
C GLN A 106 2.87 12.23 -20.47
N GLN A 107 1.93 11.29 -20.37
CA GLN A 107 0.69 11.35 -21.15
C GLN A 107 -0.15 12.57 -20.79
N ALA A 108 -0.21 12.93 -19.50
CA ALA A 108 -0.97 14.06 -19.00
C ALA A 108 -0.52 15.43 -19.53
N LYS A 109 0.70 15.54 -20.09
CA LYS A 109 1.19 16.79 -20.71
C LYS A 109 0.39 17.18 -21.95
N GLU A 110 -0.13 16.19 -22.67
CA GLU A 110 -0.90 16.40 -23.91
C GLU A 110 -2.40 16.64 -23.65
N MET A 111 -2.84 16.60 -22.39
CA MET A 111 -4.26 16.69 -22.05
C MET A 111 -4.74 18.15 -21.99
N PRO A 112 -5.96 18.45 -22.47
CA PRO A 112 -6.53 19.80 -22.50
C PRO A 112 -7.11 20.25 -21.14
N PHE A 113 -6.99 19.44 -20.10
CA PHE A 113 -7.49 19.69 -18.75
C PHE A 113 -6.35 19.61 -17.72
N ASP A 114 -6.62 20.10 -16.51
CA ASP A 114 -5.66 20.00 -15.41
C ASP A 114 -5.53 18.54 -14.96
N PHE A 115 -4.30 18.05 -14.86
CA PHE A 115 -3.99 16.74 -14.33
C PHE A 115 -2.96 16.85 -13.22
N ILE A 116 -3.25 16.25 -12.06
CA ILE A 116 -2.33 16.12 -10.93
C ILE A 116 -2.27 14.65 -10.57
N GLY A 117 -1.10 14.04 -10.74
CA GLY A 117 -0.93 12.62 -10.45
C GLY A 117 -0.89 12.36 -8.94
N ALA A 118 -1.35 11.18 -8.54
CA ALA A 118 -1.30 10.80 -7.14
C ALA A 118 -1.07 9.29 -6.94
N HIS A 119 -0.49 8.93 -5.80
CA HIS A 119 -0.22 7.54 -5.41
C HIS A 119 -0.43 7.37 -3.90
N PRO A 120 -1.56 6.78 -3.46
CA PRO A 120 -1.71 6.37 -2.08
C PRO A 120 -0.84 5.14 -1.81
N MET A 121 0.12 5.23 -0.90
CA MET A 121 0.98 4.12 -0.49
C MET A 121 0.27 3.21 0.52
N ALA A 122 -0.88 2.68 0.12
CA ALA A 122 -1.73 1.82 0.92
C ALA A 122 -2.26 0.66 0.09
N GLY A 123 -2.51 -0.47 0.75
CA GLY A 123 -3.01 -1.67 0.09
C GLY A 123 -3.53 -2.70 1.09
N SER A 124 -4.23 -3.71 0.57
CA SER A 124 -4.76 -4.82 1.37
C SER A 124 -4.60 -6.13 0.63
N HIS A 125 -4.62 -7.24 1.37
CA HIS A 125 -4.75 -8.58 0.81
C HIS A 125 -6.15 -8.84 0.26
N LYS A 126 -7.14 -8.02 0.62
CA LYS A 126 -8.50 -8.04 0.08
C LYS A 126 -8.58 -7.16 -1.17
N SER A 127 -9.43 -7.54 -2.12
CA SER A 127 -9.60 -6.82 -3.39
C SER A 127 -11.09 -6.63 -3.73
N GLY A 128 -11.34 -5.75 -4.71
CA GLY A 128 -12.68 -5.44 -5.20
C GLY A 128 -13.46 -4.44 -4.34
N VAL A 129 -14.65 -4.07 -4.83
CA VAL A 129 -15.50 -3.02 -4.26
C VAL A 129 -15.92 -3.29 -2.81
N THR A 130 -16.15 -4.54 -2.44
CA THR A 130 -16.60 -4.92 -1.09
C THR A 130 -15.48 -4.88 -0.05
N ALA A 131 -14.23 -4.72 -0.49
CA ALA A 131 -13.07 -4.55 0.37
C ALA A 131 -12.82 -3.08 0.75
N ALA A 132 -13.66 -2.15 0.30
CA ALA A 132 -13.53 -0.72 0.60
C ALA A 132 -13.46 -0.44 2.11
N ASP A 133 -12.46 0.34 2.51
CA ASP A 133 -12.17 0.68 3.90
C ASP A 133 -11.88 2.18 3.99
N GLU A 134 -12.69 2.91 4.76
CA GLU A 134 -12.54 4.37 4.94
C GLU A 134 -11.24 4.73 5.66
N ASN A 135 -10.68 3.80 6.43
CA ASN A 135 -9.44 3.99 7.16
C ASN A 135 -8.25 3.41 6.38
N LEU A 136 -8.39 3.05 5.09
CA LEU A 136 -7.33 2.39 4.30
C LEU A 136 -6.07 3.26 4.20
N PHE A 137 -6.27 4.57 4.04
CA PHE A 137 -5.20 5.54 3.79
C PHE A 137 -4.74 6.28 5.03
N GLU A 138 -5.39 6.01 6.18
CA GLU A 138 -5.16 6.75 7.40
C GLU A 138 -3.67 6.68 7.75
N ASN A 139 -3.04 7.84 7.84
CA ASN A 139 -1.62 8.00 8.09
C ASN A 139 -0.64 7.39 7.06
N ALA A 140 -1.12 6.81 5.96
CA ALA A 140 -0.26 6.38 4.86
C ALA A 140 0.32 7.60 4.14
N TYR A 141 1.47 7.45 3.47
CA TYR A 141 1.91 8.48 2.53
C TYR A 141 1.00 8.49 1.31
N PHE A 142 0.64 9.69 0.87
CA PHE A 142 -0.08 9.92 -0.37
C PHE A 142 0.77 10.86 -1.21
N ILE A 143 1.47 10.28 -2.18
CA ILE A 143 2.40 11.05 -3.00
C ILE A 143 1.60 11.81 -4.05
N ILE A 144 1.88 13.09 -4.20
CA ILE A 144 1.36 13.96 -5.25
C ILE A 144 2.48 14.21 -6.26
N THR A 145 2.17 14.13 -7.54
CA THR A 145 3.10 14.49 -8.62
C THR A 145 2.49 15.59 -9.48
N ASN A 146 3.12 16.75 -9.48
CA ASN A 146 2.63 17.96 -10.15
C ASN A 146 3.70 18.59 -11.05
N ASP A 147 4.28 17.81 -11.97
CA ASP A 147 5.37 18.24 -12.86
C ASP A 147 5.03 19.48 -13.72
N ARG A 148 3.74 19.78 -13.90
CA ARG A 148 3.25 20.97 -14.65
C ARG A 148 3.00 22.19 -13.76
N HIS A 149 3.22 22.09 -12.45
CA HIS A 149 2.96 23.15 -11.46
C HIS A 149 1.53 23.70 -11.55
N ILE A 150 0.55 22.81 -11.66
CA ILE A 150 -0.87 23.17 -11.65
C ILE A 150 -1.22 23.76 -10.28
N ASN A 151 -1.84 24.95 -10.26
CA ASN A 151 -2.21 25.68 -9.04
C ASN A 151 -3.50 25.15 -8.38
N ARG A 152 -3.66 23.81 -8.31
CA ARG A 152 -4.86 23.13 -7.79
C ARG A 152 -4.53 21.94 -6.88
N VAL A 153 -3.28 21.82 -6.42
CA VAL A 153 -2.87 20.77 -5.45
C VAL A 153 -3.65 20.90 -4.14
N GLU A 154 -3.90 22.12 -3.66
CA GLU A 154 -4.73 22.36 -2.47
C GLU A 154 -6.18 21.90 -2.68
N GLU A 155 -6.76 22.14 -3.87
CA GLU A 155 -8.10 21.65 -4.20
C GLU A 155 -8.16 20.11 -4.19
N LEU A 156 -7.15 19.44 -4.74
CA LEU A 156 -7.06 17.98 -4.76
C LEU A 156 -6.85 17.39 -3.35
N THR A 157 -5.90 17.94 -2.59
CA THR A 157 -5.62 17.46 -1.23
C THR A 157 -6.78 17.74 -0.28
N GLN A 158 -7.53 18.83 -0.48
CA GLN A 158 -8.79 19.09 0.21
C GLN A 158 -9.91 18.14 -0.21
N LEU A 159 -9.93 17.64 -1.45
CA LEU A 159 -10.86 16.55 -1.83
C LEU A 159 -10.54 15.28 -1.04
N TYR A 160 -9.26 15.02 -0.83
CA TYR A 160 -8.77 13.82 -0.17
C TYR A 160 -8.66 13.95 1.35
N SER A 161 -9.05 15.06 1.99
CA SER A 161 -8.80 15.27 3.42
C SER A 161 -9.38 14.18 4.33
N GLY A 162 -10.53 13.59 3.97
CA GLY A 162 -11.12 12.44 4.68
C GLY A 162 -10.29 11.15 4.65
N THR A 163 -9.22 11.09 3.86
CA THR A 163 -8.26 9.97 3.87
C THR A 163 -7.34 9.99 5.09
N HIS A 164 -7.17 11.17 5.72
CA HIS A 164 -6.21 11.40 6.81
C HIS A 164 -4.78 10.92 6.47
N ALA A 165 -4.44 10.95 5.19
CA ALA A 165 -3.12 10.56 4.70
C ALA A 165 -2.10 11.70 4.86
N LYS A 166 -0.83 11.36 4.74
CA LYS A 166 0.28 12.31 4.75
C LYS A 166 0.67 12.65 3.32
N TYR A 167 0.34 13.85 2.87
CA TYR A 167 0.69 14.29 1.53
C TYR A 167 2.17 14.67 1.44
N VAL A 168 2.83 14.19 0.40
CA VAL A 168 4.18 14.58 0.01
C VAL A 168 4.21 14.82 -1.48
N GLU A 169 4.82 15.90 -1.93
CA GLU A 169 4.96 16.18 -3.35
C GLU A 169 6.34 15.72 -3.84
N LEU A 170 6.36 14.93 -4.91
CA LEU A 170 7.57 14.49 -5.60
C LEU A 170 7.43 14.77 -7.09
N THR A 171 8.54 14.88 -7.81
CA THR A 171 8.50 14.79 -9.28
C THR A 171 8.13 13.36 -9.70
N SER A 172 7.55 13.19 -10.89
CA SER A 172 7.27 11.84 -11.41
C SER A 172 8.53 10.99 -11.55
N ASP A 173 9.67 11.62 -11.87
CA ASP A 173 10.95 10.94 -11.99
C ASP A 173 11.46 10.40 -10.65
N GLU A 174 11.51 11.27 -9.65
CA GLU A 174 11.92 10.93 -8.28
C GLU A 174 11.01 9.88 -7.64
N HIS A 175 9.69 9.99 -7.86
CA HIS A 175 8.73 9.00 -7.39
C HIS A 175 9.05 7.60 -7.93
N ASP A 176 9.26 7.47 -9.24
CA ASP A 176 9.48 6.16 -9.87
C ASP A 176 10.85 5.57 -9.52
N GLU A 177 11.87 6.40 -9.26
CA GLU A 177 13.17 5.96 -8.74
C GLU A 177 13.06 5.43 -7.30
N ILE A 178 12.42 6.19 -6.42
CA ILE A 178 12.21 5.79 -5.02
C ILE A 178 11.38 4.51 -4.95
N THR A 179 10.29 4.42 -5.69
CA THR A 179 9.42 3.23 -5.68
C THR A 179 10.06 2.03 -6.37
N ALA A 180 10.92 2.24 -7.38
CA ALA A 180 11.72 1.15 -7.96
C ALA A 180 12.58 0.48 -6.89
N MET A 181 13.33 1.26 -6.12
CA MET A 181 14.23 0.73 -5.09
C MET A 181 13.49 0.20 -3.86
N LEU A 182 12.49 0.92 -3.34
CA LEU A 182 11.86 0.62 -2.06
C LEU A 182 10.62 -0.28 -2.16
N SER A 183 10.14 -0.58 -3.36
CA SER A 183 8.94 -1.40 -3.56
C SER A 183 9.11 -2.41 -4.70
N HIS A 184 9.45 -1.98 -5.91
CA HIS A 184 9.40 -2.83 -7.09
C HIS A 184 10.52 -3.88 -7.13
N LEU A 185 11.77 -3.47 -6.92
CA LEU A 185 12.91 -4.37 -6.85
C LEU A 185 12.73 -5.41 -5.73
N PRO A 186 12.34 -5.04 -4.48
CA PRO A 186 11.99 -6.02 -3.44
C PRO A 186 10.99 -7.09 -3.88
N HIS A 187 9.97 -6.76 -4.67
CA HIS A 187 9.01 -7.73 -5.19
C HIS A 187 9.65 -8.69 -6.20
N ILE A 188 10.54 -8.21 -7.07
CA ILE A 188 11.30 -9.07 -7.99
C ILE A 188 12.18 -10.03 -7.19
N ILE A 189 12.94 -9.52 -6.21
CA ILE A 189 13.86 -10.35 -5.42
C ILE A 189 13.10 -11.39 -4.58
N ALA A 190 12.02 -10.99 -3.91
CA ALA A 190 11.17 -11.91 -3.15
C ALA A 190 10.59 -13.03 -4.03
N SER A 191 10.08 -12.68 -5.21
CA SER A 191 9.52 -13.65 -6.16
C SER A 191 10.59 -14.57 -6.74
N GLY A 192 11.78 -14.03 -7.06
CA GLY A 192 12.93 -14.82 -7.51
C GLY A 192 13.39 -15.83 -6.46
N LEU A 193 13.44 -15.43 -5.18
CA LEU A 193 13.77 -16.33 -4.07
C LEU A 193 12.75 -17.46 -3.91
N VAL A 194 11.45 -17.18 -4.06
CA VAL A 194 10.40 -18.22 -4.04
C VAL A 194 10.57 -19.20 -5.18
N ASN A 195 10.79 -18.71 -6.40
CA ASN A 195 10.96 -19.58 -7.58
C ASN A 195 12.22 -20.46 -7.45
N GLN A 196 13.34 -19.88 -7.03
CA GLN A 196 14.57 -20.64 -6.80
C GLN A 196 14.42 -21.69 -5.69
N ALA A 197 13.68 -21.37 -4.63
CA ALA A 197 13.37 -22.33 -3.58
C ALA A 197 12.44 -23.45 -4.06
N ASP A 198 11.50 -23.17 -4.96
CA ASP A 198 10.63 -24.18 -5.55
C ASP A 198 11.42 -25.17 -6.43
N ASP A 199 12.34 -24.67 -7.26
CA ASP A 199 13.26 -25.52 -8.03
C ASP A 199 14.09 -26.42 -7.11
N PHE A 200 14.64 -25.86 -6.02
CA PHE A 200 15.40 -26.62 -5.02
C PHE A 200 14.54 -27.68 -4.29
N ASN A 201 13.26 -27.41 -4.06
CA ASN A 201 12.33 -28.35 -3.43
C ASN A 201 12.09 -29.60 -4.29
N GLN A 202 12.22 -29.50 -5.62
CA GLN A 202 12.08 -30.65 -6.52
C GLN A 202 13.19 -31.69 -6.28
N GLU A 203 14.41 -31.22 -5.99
CA GLU A 203 15.56 -32.07 -5.66
C GLU A 203 15.57 -32.47 -4.18
N HIS A 204 15.10 -31.58 -3.30
CA HIS A 204 15.12 -31.76 -1.85
C HIS A 204 13.73 -31.56 -1.23
N PRO A 205 12.81 -32.54 -1.28
CA PRO A 205 11.41 -32.36 -0.87
C PRO A 205 11.19 -31.95 0.60
N ARG A 206 12.17 -32.21 1.48
CA ARG A 206 12.13 -31.77 2.88
C ARG A 206 12.38 -30.27 3.05
N ALA A 207 12.96 -29.58 2.07
CA ALA A 207 13.26 -28.15 2.15
C ALA A 207 11.97 -27.31 2.33
N LYS A 208 10.85 -27.74 1.76
CA LYS A 208 9.53 -27.10 1.97
C LYS A 208 9.09 -27.09 3.44
N GLN A 209 9.42 -28.13 4.21
CA GLN A 209 9.12 -28.18 5.65
C GLN A 209 10.05 -27.27 6.46
N LEU A 210 11.26 -27.02 5.95
CA LEU A 210 12.29 -26.20 6.60
C LEU A 210 12.21 -24.71 6.21
N ALA A 211 11.40 -24.36 5.21
CA ALA A 211 11.08 -22.99 4.82
C ALA A 211 10.15 -22.29 5.86
N ALA A 212 10.57 -22.29 7.12
CA ALA A 212 9.84 -21.72 8.25
C ALA A 212 10.19 -20.23 8.48
N GLY A 213 9.36 -19.55 9.28
CA GLY A 213 9.57 -18.19 9.83
C GLY A 213 10.19 -17.18 8.86
N GLY A 214 11.50 -16.98 8.97
CA GLY A 214 12.24 -15.94 8.25
C GLY A 214 12.13 -15.99 6.72
N PHE A 215 12.08 -17.18 6.10
CA PHE A 215 11.87 -17.28 4.65
C PHE A 215 10.48 -16.75 4.26
N ARG A 216 9.43 -17.13 5.01
CA ARG A 216 8.05 -16.66 4.77
C ARG A 216 7.92 -15.16 4.99
N ASP A 217 8.63 -14.61 5.97
CA ASP A 217 8.61 -13.18 6.26
C ASP A 217 9.26 -12.35 5.13
N ILE A 218 10.44 -12.77 4.65
CA ILE A 218 11.13 -12.10 3.52
C ILE A 218 10.32 -12.22 2.22
N THR A 219 9.68 -13.36 1.99
CA THR A 219 8.96 -13.66 0.75
C THR A 219 7.46 -13.36 0.80
N ARG A 220 6.96 -12.77 1.90
CA ARG A 220 5.53 -12.50 2.10
C ARG A 220 4.90 -11.76 0.90
N ILE A 221 5.63 -10.79 0.35
CA ILE A 221 5.17 -9.94 -0.74
C ILE A 221 5.08 -10.65 -2.10
N ALA A 222 5.71 -11.82 -2.26
CA ALA A 222 5.63 -12.62 -3.48
C ALA A 222 4.23 -13.24 -3.71
N SER A 223 3.35 -13.21 -2.71
CA SER A 223 1.95 -13.63 -2.84
C SER A 223 1.01 -12.54 -3.39
N SER A 224 1.56 -11.41 -3.81
CA SER A 224 0.79 -10.30 -4.39
C SER A 224 0.23 -10.65 -5.79
N ASP A 225 -0.77 -9.90 -6.25
CA ASP A 225 -1.43 -10.17 -7.55
C ASP A 225 -0.44 -10.08 -8.74
N PRO A 226 -0.26 -11.16 -9.53
CA PRO A 226 0.71 -11.16 -10.62
C PRO A 226 0.39 -10.19 -11.77
N LYS A 227 -0.88 -9.89 -12.02
CA LYS A 227 -1.27 -8.98 -13.12
C LYS A 227 -0.90 -7.55 -12.77
N MET A 228 -1.25 -7.11 -11.56
CA MET A 228 -0.88 -5.81 -11.03
C MET A 228 0.63 -5.61 -11.04
N TRP A 229 1.39 -6.59 -10.55
CA TRP A 229 2.85 -6.50 -10.55
C TRP A 229 3.45 -6.53 -11.95
N THR A 230 2.87 -7.28 -12.89
CA THR A 230 3.30 -7.19 -14.29
C THR A 230 3.15 -5.77 -14.83
N ASP A 231 1.99 -5.13 -14.62
CA ASP A 231 1.76 -3.76 -15.07
C ASP A 231 2.74 -2.76 -14.43
N ILE A 232 2.97 -2.84 -13.12
CA ILE A 232 3.91 -1.99 -12.37
C ILE A 232 5.34 -2.13 -12.90
N LEU A 233 5.80 -3.37 -13.08
CA LEU A 233 7.16 -3.62 -13.56
C LEU A 233 7.34 -3.16 -15.00
N MET A 234 6.29 -3.29 -15.84
CA MET A 234 6.35 -2.85 -17.22
C MET A 234 6.33 -1.32 -17.37
N SER A 235 5.56 -0.61 -16.55
CA SER A 235 5.50 0.86 -16.58
C SER A 235 6.73 1.53 -15.96
N ASN A 236 7.46 0.85 -15.07
CA ASN A 236 8.73 1.35 -14.52
C ASN A 236 9.96 0.57 -15.03
N ARG A 237 9.83 -0.08 -16.19
CA ARG A 237 10.84 -1.02 -16.73
C ARG A 237 12.22 -0.40 -16.86
N THR A 238 12.33 0.83 -17.36
CA THR A 238 13.63 1.47 -17.61
C THR A 238 14.43 1.66 -16.32
N THR A 239 13.79 2.18 -15.27
CA THR A 239 14.40 2.34 -13.95
C THR A 239 14.76 0.97 -13.36
N LEU A 240 13.83 0.00 -13.46
CA LEU A 240 14.02 -1.35 -12.92
C LEU A 240 15.16 -2.13 -13.57
N VAL A 241 15.43 -1.93 -14.86
CA VAL A 241 16.57 -2.56 -15.52
C VAL A 241 17.88 -2.07 -14.90
N GLN A 242 17.99 -0.77 -14.61
CA GLN A 242 19.18 -0.21 -13.95
C GLN A 242 19.33 -0.76 -12.52
N GLU A 243 18.24 -0.80 -11.76
CA GLU A 243 18.23 -1.38 -10.40
C GLU A 243 18.63 -2.86 -10.38
N LEU A 244 18.21 -3.63 -11.39
CA LEU A 244 18.61 -5.03 -11.55
C LEU A 244 20.09 -5.17 -11.90
N ASP A 245 20.64 -4.32 -12.77
CA ASP A 245 22.06 -4.32 -13.11
C ASP A 245 22.92 -4.03 -11.87
N ASP A 246 22.52 -3.04 -11.06
CA ASP A 246 23.20 -2.70 -9.81
C ASP A 246 23.10 -3.81 -8.76
N TRP A 247 21.93 -4.44 -8.63
CA TRP A 247 21.75 -5.62 -7.78
C TRP A 247 22.63 -6.79 -8.21
N GLN A 248 22.68 -7.09 -9.51
CA GLN A 248 23.53 -8.16 -10.05
C GLN A 248 25.01 -7.91 -9.79
N LYS A 249 25.45 -6.66 -9.90
CA LYS A 249 26.82 -6.25 -9.57
C LYS A 249 27.11 -6.48 -8.09
N GLN A 250 26.21 -6.09 -7.20
CA GLN A 250 26.36 -6.31 -5.75
C GLN A 250 26.44 -7.81 -5.41
N MET A 251 25.54 -8.62 -5.98
CA MET A 251 25.54 -10.08 -5.73
C MET A 251 26.76 -10.79 -6.33
N SER A 252 27.26 -10.32 -7.47
CA SER A 252 28.52 -10.80 -8.06
C SER A 252 29.70 -10.53 -7.14
N GLN A 253 29.72 -9.36 -6.48
CA GLN A 253 30.74 -9.01 -5.50
C GLN A 253 30.65 -9.91 -4.24
N VAL A 254 29.45 -10.16 -3.72
CA VAL A 254 29.24 -11.08 -2.58
C VAL A 254 29.76 -12.49 -2.92
N LYS A 255 29.47 -12.98 -4.12
CA LYS A 255 30.00 -14.26 -4.62
C LYS A 255 31.53 -14.26 -4.66
N GLN A 256 32.15 -13.18 -5.12
CA GLN A 256 33.61 -13.05 -5.16
C GLN A 256 34.21 -13.15 -3.76
N TRP A 257 33.66 -12.43 -2.77
CA TRP A 257 34.14 -12.49 -1.38
C TRP A 257 34.07 -13.90 -0.80
N LEU A 258 33.02 -14.66 -1.11
CA LEU A 258 32.90 -16.07 -0.70
C LEU A 258 33.99 -16.95 -1.35
N LEU A 259 34.29 -16.75 -2.64
CA LEU A 259 35.33 -17.49 -3.35
C LEU A 259 36.73 -17.17 -2.83
N SER A 260 37.01 -15.91 -2.49
CA SER A 260 38.28 -15.48 -1.91
C SER A 260 38.40 -15.68 -0.40
N LYS A 261 37.31 -16.10 0.27
CA LYS A 261 37.21 -16.21 1.73
C LYS A 261 37.50 -14.88 2.45
N ASP A 262 37.04 -13.78 1.87
CA ASP A 262 37.21 -12.43 2.40
C ASP A 262 36.19 -12.18 3.52
N SER A 263 36.55 -12.55 4.75
CA SER A 263 35.66 -12.44 5.92
C SER A 263 35.33 -11.00 6.27
N ASP A 264 36.28 -10.08 6.07
CA ASP A 264 36.16 -8.68 6.47
C ASP A 264 35.16 -7.98 5.55
N ALA A 265 35.26 -8.19 4.23
CA ALA A 265 34.27 -7.62 3.30
C ALA A 265 32.85 -8.18 3.50
N ILE A 266 32.72 -9.45 3.90
CA ILE A 266 31.42 -10.05 4.25
C ILE A 266 30.86 -9.43 5.54
N TYR A 267 31.71 -9.20 6.55
CA TYR A 267 31.32 -8.54 7.79
C TYR A 267 30.80 -7.12 7.51
N ASP A 268 31.58 -6.31 6.78
CA ASP A 268 31.24 -4.93 6.44
C ASP A 268 29.91 -4.85 5.65
N PHE A 269 29.65 -5.82 4.78
CA PHE A 269 28.38 -5.92 4.05
C PHE A 269 27.18 -6.07 4.99
N PHE A 270 27.27 -6.95 6.00
CA PHE A 270 26.20 -7.12 6.98
C PHE A 270 26.12 -5.98 7.98
N GLU A 271 27.24 -5.43 8.43
CA GLU A 271 27.27 -4.29 9.35
C GLU A 271 26.59 -3.07 8.72
N ARG A 272 26.95 -2.71 7.49
CA ARG A 272 26.31 -1.61 6.77
C ARG A 272 24.80 -1.81 6.59
N ALA A 273 24.37 -3.04 6.28
CA ALA A 273 22.96 -3.35 6.15
C ALA A 273 22.22 -3.22 7.50
N LYS A 274 22.82 -3.68 8.59
CA LYS A 274 22.30 -3.52 9.95
C LYS A 274 22.18 -2.05 10.33
N GLU A 275 23.24 -1.25 10.17
CA GLU A 275 23.22 0.18 10.49
C GLU A 275 22.13 0.93 9.71
N THR A 276 22.04 0.69 8.40
CA THR A 276 21.04 1.33 7.55
C THR A 276 19.62 0.94 7.99
N ARG A 277 19.39 -0.35 8.27
CA ARG A 277 18.09 -0.86 8.70
C ARG A 277 17.68 -0.33 10.08
N ASP A 278 18.62 -0.29 11.03
CA ASP A 278 18.35 0.15 12.41
C ASP A 278 18.07 1.67 12.48
N GLN A 279 18.49 2.43 11.47
CA GLN A 279 18.18 3.85 11.30
C GLN A 279 16.84 4.10 10.58
N LEU A 280 16.22 3.07 9.99
CA LEU A 280 14.90 3.23 9.40
C LEU A 280 13.92 3.67 10.50
N PRO A 281 13.03 4.64 10.23
CA PRO A 281 12.11 5.12 11.23
C PRO A 281 11.26 3.97 11.77
N ILE A 282 11.48 3.58 13.03
CA ILE A 282 10.72 2.52 13.72
C ILE A 282 9.23 2.92 13.81
N HIS A 283 8.93 4.23 13.81
CA HIS A 283 7.58 4.79 13.92
C HIS A 283 7.23 5.90 12.89
N GLN A 284 7.87 5.94 11.71
CA GLN A 284 7.35 6.74 10.58
C GLN A 284 7.11 5.87 9.33
N LYS A 285 5.94 5.24 9.32
CA LYS A 285 5.00 5.04 8.18
C LYS A 285 5.64 5.15 6.80
N GLY A 286 6.40 4.14 6.36
CA GLY A 286 6.94 4.06 5.00
C GLY A 286 5.92 3.55 3.96
N SER A 287 6.44 3.12 2.80
CA SER A 287 5.69 2.55 1.65
C SER A 287 4.96 1.23 1.92
N ILE A 288 5.30 0.58 3.03
CA ILE A 288 4.73 -0.68 3.50
C ILE A 288 3.97 -0.35 4.80
N PRO A 289 2.73 -0.84 5.00
CA PRO A 289 1.93 -0.50 6.18
C PRO A 289 2.73 -0.71 7.46
N ALA A 290 2.92 0.36 8.25
CA ALA A 290 3.53 0.28 9.56
C ALA A 290 2.54 -0.40 10.51
N PHE A 291 2.95 -1.50 11.15
CA PHE A 291 2.18 -2.13 12.21
C PHE A 291 2.52 -1.47 13.54
N TYR A 292 1.50 -1.20 14.36
CA TYR A 292 1.67 -0.70 15.72
C TYR A 292 1.70 -1.89 16.66
N ASP A 293 2.89 -2.29 17.09
CA ASP A 293 3.09 -3.52 17.84
C ASP A 293 3.10 -3.27 19.35
N LEU A 294 2.17 -3.93 20.04
CA LEU A 294 2.18 -4.08 21.49
C LEU A 294 2.77 -5.43 21.85
N PHE A 295 3.79 -5.42 22.70
CA PHE A 295 4.40 -6.64 23.25
C PHE A 295 3.85 -6.87 24.64
N VAL A 296 3.16 -7.99 24.83
CA VAL A 296 2.51 -8.37 26.08
C VAL A 296 3.24 -9.58 26.64
N ASP A 297 3.80 -9.43 27.83
CA ASP A 297 4.45 -10.53 28.54
C ASP A 297 3.37 -11.43 29.15
N VAL A 298 3.26 -12.65 28.64
CA VAL A 298 2.20 -13.59 28.96
C VAL A 298 2.75 -14.91 29.50
N PRO A 299 2.12 -15.53 30.51
CA PRO A 299 2.53 -16.86 30.96
C PRO A 299 2.23 -17.92 29.89
N ASP A 300 3.11 -18.90 29.74
CA ASP A 300 2.88 -20.03 28.82
C ASP A 300 1.89 -21.05 29.41
N LYS A 301 0.59 -20.73 29.34
CA LYS A 301 -0.51 -21.57 29.83
C LYS A 301 -1.71 -21.58 28.87
N PRO A 302 -2.54 -22.65 28.88
CA PRO A 302 -3.77 -22.67 28.10
C PRO A 302 -4.71 -21.51 28.48
N GLY A 303 -5.30 -20.87 27.46
CA GLY A 303 -6.31 -19.82 27.64
C GLY A 303 -5.79 -18.38 27.64
N ILE A 304 -4.48 -18.18 27.72
CA ILE A 304 -3.91 -16.83 27.88
C ILE A 304 -4.08 -15.95 26.65
N ILE A 305 -3.97 -16.52 25.44
CA ILE A 305 -4.29 -15.79 24.21
C ILE A 305 -5.78 -15.40 24.19
N ALA A 306 -6.66 -16.30 24.62
CA ALA A 306 -8.10 -16.06 24.63
C ALA A 306 -8.47 -14.96 25.64
N GLU A 307 -7.79 -14.90 26.79
CA GLU A 307 -7.92 -13.84 27.78
C GLU A 307 -7.52 -12.48 27.19
N VAL A 308 -6.31 -12.37 26.61
CA VAL A 308 -5.84 -11.12 25.99
C VAL A 308 -6.78 -10.68 24.85
N THR A 309 -7.13 -11.59 23.93
CA THR A 309 -8.05 -11.25 22.83
C THR A 309 -9.49 -10.99 23.29
N GLY A 310 -9.91 -11.59 24.41
CA GLY A 310 -11.21 -11.39 25.02
C GLY A 310 -11.34 -9.98 25.59
N ILE A 311 -10.35 -9.54 26.37
CA ILE A 311 -10.25 -8.18 26.90
C ILE A 311 -10.32 -7.15 25.77
N LEU A 312 -9.52 -7.34 24.70
CA LEU A 312 -9.52 -6.45 23.55
C LEU A 312 -10.86 -6.47 22.78
N GLY A 313 -11.48 -7.65 22.67
CA GLY A 313 -12.79 -7.81 22.03
C GLY A 313 -13.93 -7.12 22.80
N GLU A 314 -13.92 -7.20 24.13
CA GLU A 314 -14.87 -6.48 25.00
C GLU A 314 -14.72 -4.97 24.90
N ALA A 315 -13.50 -4.48 24.71
CA ALA A 315 -13.20 -3.07 24.44
C ALA A 315 -13.45 -2.64 22.98
N ASN A 316 -13.92 -3.55 22.12
CA ASN A 316 -14.15 -3.33 20.69
C ASN A 316 -12.90 -2.84 19.92
N ILE A 317 -11.72 -3.33 20.31
CA ILE A 317 -10.43 -3.00 19.70
C ILE A 317 -10.08 -4.07 18.65
N SER A 318 -9.82 -3.64 17.42
CA SER A 318 -9.52 -4.54 16.30
C SER A 318 -8.03 -4.90 16.24
N ILE A 319 -7.74 -6.20 16.19
CA ILE A 319 -6.37 -6.72 16.05
C ILE A 319 -6.09 -6.97 14.56
N ILE A 320 -4.98 -6.43 14.04
CA ILE A 320 -4.52 -6.71 12.67
C ILE A 320 -3.80 -8.05 12.60
N ASN A 321 -2.91 -8.28 13.57
CA ASN A 321 -2.08 -9.47 13.59
C ASN A 321 -1.74 -9.84 15.04
N LEU A 322 -1.45 -11.12 15.24
CA LEU A 322 -1.08 -11.65 16.55
C LEU A 322 -0.02 -12.74 16.35
N LYS A 323 1.10 -12.62 17.05
CA LYS A 323 2.24 -13.54 16.95
C LYS A 323 2.81 -13.82 18.34
N ILE A 324 3.14 -15.06 18.61
CA ILE A 324 3.96 -15.42 19.78
C ILE A 324 5.43 -15.33 19.36
N LEU A 325 6.22 -14.57 20.10
CA LEU A 325 7.66 -14.48 19.91
C LEU A 325 8.34 -15.50 20.83
N GLU A 326 9.03 -16.45 20.22
CA GLU A 326 9.84 -17.44 20.93
C GLU A 326 11.14 -16.77 21.42
N THR A 327 11.13 -16.26 22.65
CA THR A 327 12.36 -15.88 23.36
C THR A 327 12.76 -17.04 24.26
N ARG A 328 13.95 -17.61 24.02
CA ARG A 328 14.42 -18.78 24.77
C ARG A 328 14.94 -18.33 26.14
N GLU A 329 14.43 -19.02 27.18
CA GLU A 329 14.98 -19.29 28.53
C GLU A 329 14.03 -19.02 29.71
N ASP A 330 12.89 -18.36 29.52
CA ASP A 330 11.95 -18.07 30.62
C ASP A 330 10.53 -18.66 30.44
N ILE A 331 9.80 -18.81 31.55
CA ILE A 331 8.41 -19.31 31.65
C ILE A 331 7.38 -18.32 31.05
N ILE A 332 7.85 -17.14 30.64
CA ILE A 332 7.04 -16.03 30.13
C ILE A 332 7.27 -15.92 28.61
N GLY A 333 6.21 -16.12 27.83
CA GLY A 333 6.20 -15.86 26.39
C GLY A 333 5.88 -14.39 26.11
N VAL A 334 6.33 -13.88 24.96
CA VAL A 334 5.97 -12.53 24.51
C VAL A 334 4.94 -12.65 23.41
N LEU A 335 3.73 -12.14 23.67
CA LEU A 335 2.66 -12.02 22.68
C LEU A 335 2.77 -10.65 22.01
N GLN A 336 3.12 -10.63 20.73
CA GLN A 336 3.05 -9.45 19.89
C GLN A 336 1.64 -9.31 19.31
N VAL A 337 0.98 -8.19 19.59
CA VAL A 337 -0.33 -7.83 19.05
C VAL A 337 -0.17 -6.57 18.22
N SER A 338 -0.53 -6.65 16.94
CA SER A 338 -0.39 -5.55 15.98
C SER A 338 -1.71 -4.83 15.76
N PHE A 339 -1.67 -3.50 15.78
CA PHE A 339 -2.82 -2.62 15.60
C PHE A 339 -2.67 -1.74 14.36
N LYS A 340 -3.80 -1.15 13.94
CA LYS A 340 -3.90 -0.31 12.73
C LYS A 340 -3.38 1.11 12.93
N ASN A 341 -3.55 1.63 14.13
CA ASN A 341 -3.21 2.98 14.50
C ASN A 341 -2.67 3.00 15.94
N ASP A 342 -2.04 4.11 16.31
CA ASP A 342 -1.45 4.30 17.64
C ASP A 342 -2.50 4.36 18.74
N HIS A 343 -3.68 4.90 18.43
CA HIS A 343 -4.81 5.00 19.35
C HIS A 343 -5.24 3.63 19.86
N ASP A 344 -5.45 2.67 18.96
CA ASP A 344 -5.84 1.30 19.27
C ASP A 344 -4.74 0.59 20.07
N LEU A 345 -3.46 0.84 19.77
CA LEU A 345 -2.34 0.29 20.54
C LEU A 345 -2.32 0.83 21.99
N LEU A 346 -2.50 2.15 22.17
CA LEU A 346 -2.50 2.77 23.49
C LEU A 346 -3.71 2.34 24.32
N GLN A 347 -4.89 2.29 23.69
CA GLN A 347 -6.12 1.80 24.32
C GLN A 347 -6.00 0.32 24.68
N ALA A 348 -5.40 -0.50 23.81
CA ALA A 348 -5.14 -1.91 24.07
C ALA A 348 -4.20 -2.10 25.26
N LYS A 349 -3.11 -1.32 25.32
CA LYS A 349 -2.18 -1.33 26.44
C LYS A 349 -2.90 -1.03 27.77
N GLU A 350 -3.61 0.08 27.83
CA GLU A 350 -4.34 0.47 29.05
C GLU A 350 -5.37 -0.60 29.44
N CYS A 351 -6.09 -1.15 28.46
CA CYS A 351 -7.09 -2.16 28.71
C CYS A 351 -6.47 -3.44 29.30
N ILE A 352 -5.38 -3.93 28.74
CA ILE A 352 -4.69 -5.13 29.22
C ILE A 352 -4.11 -4.88 30.62
N GLU A 353 -3.36 -3.79 30.83
CA GLU A 353 -2.74 -3.46 32.13
C GLU A 353 -3.77 -3.19 33.24
N THR A 354 -5.00 -2.83 32.89
CA THR A 354 -6.09 -2.64 33.86
C THR A 354 -6.75 -3.97 34.27
N HIS A 355 -6.79 -4.95 33.36
CA HIS A 355 -7.53 -6.20 33.57
C HIS A 355 -6.62 -7.39 33.93
N THR A 356 -5.31 -7.27 33.74
CA THR A 356 -4.32 -8.31 34.04
C THR A 356 -3.09 -7.75 34.75
N ASP A 357 -2.21 -8.63 35.21
CA ASP A 357 -0.87 -8.30 35.71
C ASP A 357 0.20 -8.38 34.61
N TYR A 358 -0.21 -8.41 33.34
CA TYR A 358 0.71 -8.52 32.20
C TYR A 358 1.45 -7.21 31.96
N VAL A 359 2.74 -7.34 31.68
CA VAL A 359 3.58 -6.18 31.36
C VAL A 359 3.43 -5.90 29.87
N CYS A 360 2.96 -4.70 29.54
CA CYS A 360 2.80 -4.25 28.16
C CYS A 360 3.89 -3.25 27.78
N ARG A 361 4.58 -3.54 26.68
CA ARG A 361 5.66 -2.71 26.14
C ARG A 361 5.28 -2.27 24.73
N THR A 362 5.35 -0.96 24.50
CA THR A 362 5.28 -0.36 23.18
C THR A 362 6.71 -0.18 22.68
N GLN A 363 6.94 -0.24 21.37
CA GLN A 363 8.24 0.08 20.81
C GLN A 363 8.47 1.59 20.71
#